data_AF-A0A291RU52-F1
#
_entry.id   AF-A0A291RU52-F1
#
_cell.length_a   1.000
_cell.length_b   1.000
_cell.length_c   1.000
_cell.angle_alpha   90.00
_cell.angle_beta   90.00
_cell.angle_gamma   90.00
#
_symmetry.space_group_name_H-M   'P 1'
#
loop_
_entity.id
_entity.type
_entity.pdbx_description
1 polymer ?
#
loop_
_entity_poly.entity_id
_entity_poly.type
_entity_poly.pdbx_seq_one_letter_code
_entity_poly.pdbx_strand_id
1 'polypeptide(L)'
;MPLATDSDVQARLGRTLTPAELARVPGLIDEASDLITGFLRPRVVPDPVPDVLRRVVSRMVARVLESPAGDVGMTGHQMSAGPFQVGHTYMPDSRTGGPWLTKQDKIALRPYTLGAVSVRTW
;
A
#
# COMPACT_ATOMS: atom_id res chain seq x y z
N MET A 1 14.31 1.18 -4.30
CA MET A 1 14.43 2.61 -4.70
C MET A 1 13.19 3.31 -4.17
N PRO A 2 13.32 4.35 -3.35
CA PRO A 2 12.15 5.04 -2.77
C PRO A 2 11.33 5.72 -3.87
N LEU A 3 10.03 5.43 -3.92
CA LEU A 3 9.09 6.04 -4.89
C LEU A 3 8.31 7.23 -4.32
N ALA A 4 8.53 7.56 -3.05
CA ALA A 4 7.94 8.70 -2.36
C ALA A 4 8.93 9.26 -1.33
N THR A 5 8.60 10.43 -0.79
CA THR A 5 9.39 11.15 0.20
C THR A 5 8.63 11.33 1.51
N ASP A 6 9.33 11.71 2.58
CA ASP A 6 8.72 12.09 3.86
C ASP A 6 7.68 13.20 3.69
N SER A 7 7.94 14.14 2.77
CA SER A 7 7.02 15.24 2.47
C SER A 7 5.69 14.75 1.87
N ASP A 8 5.71 13.69 1.06
CA ASP A 8 4.50 13.07 0.51
C ASP A 8 3.68 12.39 1.61
N VAL A 9 4.36 11.78 2.59
CA VAL A 9 3.72 11.15 3.75
C VAL A 9 3.11 12.23 4.66
N GLN A 10 3.82 13.32 4.94
CA GLN A 10 3.30 14.45 5.72
C GLN A 10 2.10 15.11 5.04
N ALA A 11 2.19 15.37 3.74
CA ALA A 11 1.09 15.92 2.96
C ALA A 11 -0.13 14.99 2.95
N ARG A 12 0.09 13.67 3.02
CA ARG A 12 -0.99 12.69 3.13
C ARG A 12 -1.64 12.69 4.50
N LEU A 13 -0.84 12.71 5.57
CA LEU A 13 -1.32 12.72 6.96
C LEU A 13 -1.98 14.05 7.34
N GLY A 14 -1.69 15.14 6.61
CA GLY A 14 -2.14 16.49 6.96
C GLY A 14 -1.47 17.05 8.22
N ARG A 15 -0.37 16.43 8.67
CA ARG A 15 0.43 16.84 9.83
C ARG A 15 1.90 16.51 9.62
N THR A 16 2.77 17.15 10.40
CA THR A 16 4.18 16.80 10.46
C THR A 16 4.38 15.43 11.09
N LEU A 17 5.43 14.74 10.67
CA LEU A 17 5.88 13.50 11.30
C LEU A 17 6.49 13.80 12.67
N THR A 18 6.16 12.98 13.66
CA THR A 18 6.81 13.01 14.97
C THR A 18 8.24 12.47 14.87
N PRO A 19 9.12 12.73 15.85
CA PRO A 19 10.49 12.21 15.85
C PRO A 19 10.56 10.67 15.75
N ALA A 20 9.64 9.97 16.42
CA ALA A 20 9.57 8.51 16.38
C ALA A 20 9.14 8.00 14.99
N GLU A 21 8.24 8.71 14.30
CA GLU A 21 7.82 8.37 12.95
C GLU A 21 8.92 8.68 11.93
N LEU A 22 9.63 9.80 12.06
CA LEU A 22 10.77 10.15 11.20
C LEU A 22 11.85 9.06 11.20
N ALA A 23 12.09 8.40 12.33
CA ALA A 23 13.02 7.28 12.40
C ALA A 23 12.52 6.01 11.66
N ARG A 24 11.21 5.86 11.47
CA ARG A 24 10.59 4.65 10.88
C ARG A 24 10.18 4.81 9.41
N VAL A 25 9.76 6.00 9.02
CA VAL A 25 9.19 6.29 7.69
C VAL A 25 10.11 5.90 6.53
N PRO A 26 11.43 6.15 6.57
CA PRO A 26 12.32 5.74 5.48
C PRO A 26 12.24 4.23 5.18
N GLY A 27 12.28 3.39 6.22
CA GLY A 27 12.16 1.94 6.05
C GLY A 27 10.79 1.51 5.51
N LEU A 28 9.71 2.15 5.97
CA LEU A 28 8.36 1.88 5.45
C LEU A 28 8.20 2.32 4.00
N ILE A 29 8.85 3.40 3.57
CA ILE A 29 8.86 3.85 2.17
C ILE A 29 9.60 2.83 1.31
N ASP A 30 10.74 2.33 1.77
CA ASP A 30 11.51 1.32 1.03
C ASP A 30 10.72 0.03 0.86
N GLU A 31 10.16 -0.50 1.95
CA GLU A 31 9.30 -1.70 1.92
C GLU A 31 8.10 -1.52 0.97
N ALA A 32 7.40 -0.38 1.05
CA ALA A 32 6.27 -0.08 0.18
C ALA A 32 6.70 0.04 -1.30
N SER A 33 7.87 0.62 -1.55
CA SER A 33 8.43 0.78 -2.89
C SER A 33 8.81 -0.56 -3.49
N ASP A 34 9.38 -1.46 -2.69
CA ASP A 34 9.73 -2.82 -3.11
C ASP A 34 8.49 -3.67 -3.41
N LEU A 35 7.42 -3.54 -2.60
CA LEU A 35 6.13 -4.18 -2.86
C LEU A 35 5.52 -3.74 -4.20
N ILE A 36 5.51 -2.43 -4.48
CA ILE A 36 5.03 -1.91 -5.76
C ILE A 36 5.90 -2.38 -6.90
N THR A 37 7.23 -2.32 -6.75
CA THR A 37 8.17 -2.77 -7.79
C THR A 37 7.97 -4.25 -8.10
N GLY A 38 7.79 -5.09 -7.07
CA GLY A 38 7.43 -6.50 -7.22
C GLY A 38 6.09 -6.70 -7.92
N PHE A 39 5.07 -5.92 -7.56
CA PHE A 39 3.74 -5.97 -8.16
C PHE A 39 3.71 -5.59 -9.65
N LEU A 40 4.59 -4.67 -10.08
CA LEU A 40 4.66 -4.23 -11.48
C LEU A 40 5.40 -5.21 -12.40
N ARG A 41 6.15 -6.18 -11.86
CA ARG A 41 6.91 -7.14 -12.67
C ARG A 41 6.01 -7.85 -13.70
N PRO A 42 6.49 -8.07 -14.94
CA PRO A 42 7.86 -7.84 -15.42
C PRO A 42 8.17 -6.39 -15.85
N ARG A 43 7.22 -5.45 -15.75
CA ARG A 43 7.47 -4.05 -16.10
C ARG A 43 8.30 -3.36 -15.02
N VAL A 44 9.10 -2.41 -15.47
CA VAL A 44 9.87 -1.51 -14.60
C VAL A 44 9.02 -0.30 -14.22
N VAL A 45 9.39 0.33 -13.11
CA VAL A 45 8.81 1.63 -12.73
C VAL A 45 9.18 2.66 -13.79
N PRO A 46 8.21 3.43 -14.34
CA PRO A 46 8.52 4.48 -15.31
C PRO A 46 9.37 5.61 -14.71
N ASP A 47 10.23 6.21 -15.52
CA ASP A 47 11.02 7.39 -15.19
C ASP A 47 10.63 8.55 -16.14
N PRO A 48 10.13 9.69 -15.62
CA PRO A 48 9.96 10.05 -14.22
C PRO A 48 8.87 9.25 -13.51
N VAL A 49 9.03 9.03 -12.19
CA VAL A 49 8.07 8.29 -11.35
C VAL A 49 6.69 8.97 -11.40
N PRO A 50 5.66 8.31 -11.94
CA PRO A 50 4.30 8.85 -12.01
C PRO A 50 3.72 9.19 -10.63
N ASP A 51 2.98 10.30 -10.54
CA ASP A 51 2.33 10.73 -9.29
C ASP A 51 1.45 9.66 -8.64
N VAL A 52 0.85 8.78 -9.46
CA VAL A 52 0.01 7.67 -8.95
C VAL A 52 0.82 6.74 -8.06
N LEU A 53 2.05 6.40 -8.44
CA LEU A 53 2.92 5.51 -7.66
C LEU A 53 3.32 6.17 -6.34
N ARG A 54 3.71 7.45 -6.39
CA ARG A 54 4.01 8.25 -5.20
C ARG A 54 2.83 8.30 -4.22
N ARG A 55 1.62 8.53 -4.73
CA ARG A 55 0.37 8.55 -3.95
C ARG A 55 0.01 7.20 -3.33
N VAL A 56 0.31 6.09 -4.00
CA VAL A 56 0.07 4.75 -3.46
C VAL A 56 1.06 4.45 -2.33
N VAL A 57 2.36 4.73 -2.51
CA VAL A 57 3.36 4.55 -1.45
C VAL A 57 3.01 5.39 -0.22
N SER A 58 2.75 6.69 -0.39
CA SER A 58 2.44 7.54 0.75
C SER A 58 1.16 7.10 1.49
N ARG A 59 0.17 6.58 0.77
CA ARG A 59 -1.03 5.99 1.37
C ARG A 59 -0.72 4.70 2.14
N MET A 60 0.13 3.82 1.60
CA MET A 60 0.53 2.59 2.27
C MET A 60 1.23 2.89 3.60
N VAL A 61 2.17 3.83 3.59
CA VAL A 61 2.91 4.26 4.78
C VAL A 61 1.98 4.94 5.79
N ALA A 62 1.14 5.89 5.37
CA ALA A 62 0.18 6.55 6.25
C ALA A 62 -0.74 5.53 6.95
N ARG A 63 -1.22 4.52 6.21
CA ARG A 63 -2.06 3.46 6.77
C ARG A 63 -1.36 2.68 7.88
N VAL A 64 -0.07 2.40 7.74
CA VAL A 64 0.72 1.74 8.80
C VAL A 64 0.83 2.61 10.03
N LEU A 65 1.08 3.91 9.86
CA LEU A 65 1.21 4.85 10.97
C LEU A 65 -0.11 5.10 11.71
N GLU A 66 -1.23 5.06 11.00
CA GLU A 66 -2.58 5.24 11.56
C GLU A 66 -3.19 3.95 12.11
N SER A 67 -2.64 2.78 11.76
CA SER A 67 -3.17 1.50 12.25
C SER A 67 -2.83 1.31 13.74
N PRO A 68 -3.82 1.01 14.60
CA PRO A 68 -3.56 0.56 15.96
C PRO A 68 -2.62 -0.66 15.94
N ALA A 69 -1.75 -0.80 16.94
CA ALA A 69 -0.72 -1.84 17.03
C ALA A 69 -1.24 -3.31 17.06
N GLY A 70 -2.54 -3.56 16.80
CA GLY A 70 -3.15 -4.88 16.66
C GLY A 70 -3.95 -5.12 15.38
N ASP A 71 -4.21 -4.09 14.54
CA ASP A 71 -5.12 -4.16 13.38
C ASP A 71 -4.43 -4.09 12.00
N VAL A 72 -3.10 -4.22 11.99
CA VAL A 72 -2.31 -4.08 10.77
C VAL A 72 -2.69 -5.17 9.75
N GLY A 73 -3.16 -4.76 8.57
CA GLY A 73 -3.59 -5.69 7.51
C GLY A 73 -5.06 -6.08 7.48
N MET A 74 -5.95 -5.43 8.24
CA MET A 74 -7.38 -5.71 8.20
C MET A 74 -8.01 -5.24 6.88
N THR A 75 -8.54 -6.17 6.07
CA THR A 75 -9.13 -5.89 4.74
C THR A 75 -10.66 -5.89 4.67
N GLY A 76 -11.36 -6.16 5.78
CA GLY A 76 -12.81 -6.13 5.82
C GLY A 76 -13.33 -6.10 7.25
N HIS A 77 -14.30 -5.21 7.49
CA HIS A 77 -15.07 -5.17 8.73
C HIS A 77 -16.53 -5.51 8.37
N GLN A 78 -16.93 -6.76 8.57
CA GLN A 78 -18.30 -7.20 8.37
C GLN A 78 -18.97 -7.30 9.74
N MET A 79 -19.68 -6.24 10.14
CA MET A 79 -20.58 -6.30 11.30
C MET A 79 -21.87 -7.01 10.87
N SER A 80 -22.17 -8.16 11.49
CA SER A 80 -23.48 -8.80 11.41
C SER A 80 -24.03 -8.92 12.82
N ALA A 81 -25.21 -8.34 13.07
CA ALA A 81 -25.85 -8.31 14.38
C ALA A 81 -26.77 -9.53 14.59
N GLY A 82 -26.39 -10.44 15.50
CA GLY A 82 -26.96 -11.79 15.78
C GLY A 82 -25.86 -12.79 16.20
N PRO A 83 -26.06 -14.13 16.28
CA PRO A 83 -25.11 -15.10 16.88
C PRO A 83 -23.85 -15.36 16.02
N PHE A 84 -23.31 -14.32 15.41
CA PHE A 84 -22.42 -14.36 14.27
C PHE A 84 -20.95 -14.46 14.67
N GLN A 85 -20.27 -15.42 14.06
CA GLN A 85 -18.81 -15.53 14.08
C GLN A 85 -18.18 -14.30 13.43
N VAL A 86 -17.31 -13.62 14.17
CA VAL A 86 -16.44 -12.57 13.65
C VAL A 86 -15.30 -13.25 12.88
N GLY A 87 -15.43 -13.34 11.57
CA GLY A 87 -14.36 -13.82 10.69
C GLY A 87 -13.39 -12.69 10.34
N HIS A 88 -12.33 -12.51 11.11
CA HIS A 88 -11.23 -11.65 10.69
C HIS A 88 -10.44 -12.35 9.58
N THR A 89 -10.59 -11.91 8.33
CA THR A 89 -9.73 -12.39 7.24
C THR A 89 -8.45 -11.55 7.25
N TYR A 90 -7.41 -12.08 7.88
CA TYR A 90 -6.07 -11.50 7.86
C TYR A 90 -5.33 -11.94 6.60
N MET A 91 -4.60 -11.02 5.94
CA MET A 91 -3.55 -11.45 5.03
C MET A 91 -2.41 -12.05 5.86
N PRO A 92 -1.89 -13.25 5.53
CA PRO A 92 -0.90 -13.95 6.35
C PRO A 92 0.42 -13.18 6.52
N ASP A 93 0.69 -12.20 5.66
CA ASP A 93 1.92 -11.40 5.65
C ASP A 93 1.83 -10.07 6.41
N SER A 94 0.66 -9.70 6.93
CA SER A 94 0.44 -8.41 7.60
C SER A 94 0.79 -8.39 9.10
N ARG A 95 1.21 -9.52 9.67
CA ARG A 95 1.53 -9.62 11.11
C ARG A 95 2.79 -8.85 11.52
N THR A 96 3.60 -8.39 10.57
CA THR A 96 4.90 -7.76 10.83
C THR A 96 4.81 -6.24 11.01
N GLY A 97 3.62 -5.63 10.89
CA GLY A 97 3.48 -4.17 11.07
C GLY A 97 3.95 -3.33 9.87
N GLY A 98 4.25 -3.96 8.74
CA GLY A 98 4.72 -3.33 7.51
C GLY A 98 3.59 -2.87 6.57
N PRO A 99 3.92 -2.13 5.50
CA PRO A 99 2.96 -1.63 4.53
C PRO A 99 2.37 -2.76 3.68
N TRP A 100 1.14 -2.58 3.19
CA TRP A 100 0.47 -3.56 2.34
C TRP A 100 -0.36 -2.92 1.22
N LEU A 101 -0.45 -3.64 0.09
CA LEU A 101 -1.27 -3.24 -1.05
C LEU A 101 -2.73 -3.66 -0.86
N THR A 102 -3.65 -2.68 -0.88
CA THR A 102 -5.09 -2.98 -0.90
C THR A 102 -5.59 -3.29 -2.31
N LYS A 103 -6.82 -3.81 -2.41
CA LYS A 103 -7.51 -3.96 -3.69
C LYS A 103 -7.61 -2.64 -4.46
N GLN A 104 -7.88 -1.53 -3.78
CA GLN A 104 -7.98 -0.21 -4.41
C GLN A 104 -6.61 0.25 -4.96
N ASP A 105 -5.53 0.00 -4.23
CA ASP A 105 -4.17 0.33 -4.68
C ASP A 105 -3.80 -0.47 -5.93
N LYS A 106 -4.14 -1.77 -5.96
CA LYS A 106 -3.97 -2.62 -7.15
C LYS A 106 -4.76 -2.12 -8.36
N ILE A 107 -5.98 -1.62 -8.16
CA ILE A 107 -6.78 -1.01 -9.24
C ILE A 107 -6.08 0.25 -9.78
N ALA A 108 -5.58 1.12 -8.89
CA ALA A 108 -4.86 2.33 -9.29
C ALA A 108 -3.55 2.03 -10.05
N LEU A 109 -2.87 0.94 -9.69
CA LEU A 109 -1.64 0.47 -10.33
C LEU A 109 -1.87 -0.31 -11.62
N ARG A 110 -3.11 -0.75 -11.88
CA ARG A 110 -3.45 -1.60 -13.02
C ARG A 110 -2.99 -1.06 -14.39
N PRO A 111 -3.04 0.26 -14.69
CA PRO A 111 -2.51 0.79 -15.96
C PRO A 111 -1.02 0.53 -16.18
N TYR A 112 -0.25 0.36 -15.10
CA TYR A 112 1.18 0.11 -15.12
C TYR A 112 1.52 -1.39 -15.15
N THR A 113 0.56 -2.26 -14.87
CA THR A 113 0.70 -3.73 -14.96
C THR A 113 0.35 -4.24 -16.37
N LEU A 114 0.67 -5.51 -16.66
CA LEU A 114 0.26 -6.17 -17.92
C LEU A 114 -1.27 -6.10 -18.09
N GLY A 115 -1.73 -5.32 -19.07
CA GLY A 115 -3.09 -5.45 -19.59
C GLY A 115 -3.13 -6.67 -20.50
N ALA A 116 -4.03 -7.63 -20.22
CA ALA A 116 -4.31 -8.69 -21.17
C ALA A 116 -4.85 -8.06 -22.47
N VAL A 117 -4.03 -8.06 -23.52
CA VAL A 117 -4.49 -7.76 -24.87
C VAL A 117 -5.07 -9.06 -25.40
N SER A 118 -6.40 -9.12 -25.57
CA SER A 118 -7.02 -10.23 -26.28
C SER A 118 -6.67 -10.08 -27.76
N VAL A 119 -5.77 -10.93 -28.25
CA VAL A 119 -5.52 -11.05 -29.68
C VAL A 119 -6.60 -11.97 -30.23
N ARG A 120 -7.56 -11.40 -30.96
CA ARG A 120 -8.57 -12.17 -31.69
C ARG A 120 -7.91 -12.71 -32.95
N THR A 121 -7.49 -13.96 -32.94
CA THR A 121 -7.06 -14.69 -34.13
C THR A 121 -8.30 -15.10 -34.93
N TRP A 122 -8.32 -14.74 -36.21
CA TRP A 122 -9.37 -15.07 -37.18
C TRP A 122 -9.19 -16.48 -37.74
#